data_AF-A0A7S6M6W8-F1
#
_entry.id   AF-A0A7S6M6W8-F1
#
_cell.length_a   1.000
_cell.length_b   1.000
_cell.length_c   1.000
_cell.angle_alpha   90.00
_cell.angle_beta   90.00
_cell.angle_gamma   90.00
#
_symmetry.space_group_name_H-M   'P 1'
#
loop_
_entity.id
_entity.type
_entity.pdbx_description
1 polymer ?
#
loop_
_entity_poly.entity_id
_entity_poly.type
_entity_poly.pdbx_seq_one_letter_code
_entity_poly.pdbx_strand_id
1 'polypeptide(L)'
;MNRPDDDRAHVRLQKFLADAGIASRRDAETLILDGRVLVNGQVVEALPAFVDPRHDAVIVDGHRVRPHRPVYAILNKPTGVVVAARDPAGRRRVYDLLPPVFGRVLPVGRMDAEAGGLLLLTNDGDLAGRLGHRFSTLTAEYQVEVRGQVASAVIARLRSGVHLSEGRVTIERGEVRHTTRERSVLWIELRERVNRQLRRMLAQVGHPVRKLQRLAYGPLRAKGLPIGASRELSDDEIAMLRGAARKRDRSQARLRSPLVRGKPRPDAAAVSDAEMTERPLMEPAPSGPPPKRAGRPPRRGGSSSPERSAQTRNRSAPPRPKRGAPAAAGGSARPQKQSAGGPKRGDGPKKPPGRRIVS
;
A
#
# COMPACT_ATOMS: atom_id res chain seq x y z
N MET A 1 -8.17 -23.60 -33.52
CA MET A 1 -7.12 -23.27 -32.51
C MET A 1 -7.49 -21.95 -31.85
N ASN A 2 -8.24 -21.96 -30.75
CA ASN A 2 -8.55 -20.74 -30.00
C ASN A 2 -7.42 -20.44 -29.01
N ARG A 3 -6.72 -19.32 -29.20
CA ARG A 3 -5.73 -18.80 -28.24
C ARG A 3 -6.46 -18.12 -27.08
N PRO A 4 -6.09 -18.37 -25.81
CA PRO A 4 -6.81 -17.87 -24.65
C PRO A 4 -6.33 -16.47 -24.17
N ASP A 5 -6.02 -15.53 -25.08
CA ASP A 5 -5.37 -14.25 -24.71
C ASP A 5 -6.08 -12.97 -25.22
N ASP A 6 -7.32 -13.08 -25.71
CA ASP A 6 -8.06 -11.97 -26.34
C ASP A 6 -8.80 -11.04 -25.35
N ASP A 7 -8.90 -11.41 -24.07
CA ASP A 7 -9.56 -10.61 -23.03
C ASP A 7 -8.78 -9.32 -22.63
N ARG A 8 -7.65 -9.02 -23.31
CA ARG A 8 -6.88 -7.77 -23.13
C ARG A 8 -7.19 -6.70 -24.18
N ALA A 9 -8.08 -6.95 -25.13
CA ALA A 9 -8.32 -6.07 -26.28
C ALA A 9 -8.69 -4.63 -25.89
N HIS A 10 -9.25 -4.40 -24.69
CA HIS A 10 -9.62 -3.06 -24.25
C HIS A 10 -9.22 -2.80 -22.78
N VAL A 11 -8.21 -1.95 -22.58
CA VAL A 11 -7.80 -1.43 -21.27
C VAL A 11 -8.43 -0.06 -21.07
N ARG A 12 -8.87 0.26 -19.84
CA ARG A 12 -9.35 1.61 -19.52
C ARG A 12 -8.28 2.66 -19.82
N LEU A 13 -8.64 3.74 -20.53
CA LEU A 13 -7.71 4.77 -20.98
C LEU A 13 -6.93 5.40 -19.80
N GLN A 14 -7.59 5.69 -18.67
CA GLN A 14 -6.90 6.23 -17.50
C GLN A 14 -5.92 5.24 -16.85
N LYS A 15 -6.13 3.92 -17.03
CA LYS A 15 -5.17 2.90 -16.61
C LYS A 15 -3.97 2.88 -17.57
N PHE A 16 -4.23 2.89 -18.87
CA PHE A 16 -3.17 2.95 -19.89
C PHE A 16 -2.26 4.18 -19.66
N LEU A 17 -2.83 5.37 -19.47
CA LEU A 17 -2.08 6.60 -19.19
C LEU A 17 -1.27 6.51 -17.90
N ALA A 18 -1.83 5.89 -16.85
CA ALA A 18 -1.12 5.73 -15.59
C ALA A 18 0.04 4.73 -15.67
N ASP A 19 -0.16 3.61 -16.37
CA ASP A 19 0.86 2.59 -16.61
C ASP A 19 1.96 3.11 -17.54
N ALA A 20 1.62 4.01 -18.47
CA ALA A 20 2.56 4.74 -19.31
C ALA A 20 3.28 5.90 -18.58
N GLY A 21 3.01 6.10 -17.28
CA GLY A 21 3.72 7.08 -16.45
C GLY A 21 3.24 8.53 -16.58
N ILE A 22 2.18 8.80 -17.37
CA ILE A 22 1.70 10.15 -17.67
C ILE A 22 1.13 10.84 -16.44
N ALA A 23 0.25 10.16 -15.70
CA ALA A 23 -0.40 10.73 -14.52
C ALA A 23 -0.82 9.65 -13.51
N SER A 24 -1.36 10.03 -12.35
CA SER A 24 -2.09 9.05 -11.54
C SER A 24 -3.38 8.64 -12.26
N ARG A 25 -4.01 7.52 -11.88
CA ARG A 25 -5.29 7.11 -12.50
C ARG A 25 -6.38 8.18 -12.37
N ARG A 26 -6.39 8.92 -11.26
CA ARG A 26 -7.36 10.00 -11.01
C ARG A 26 -7.02 11.25 -11.80
N ASP A 27 -5.74 11.64 -11.82
CA ASP A 27 -5.30 12.79 -12.61
C ASP A 27 -5.46 12.51 -14.12
N ALA A 28 -5.31 11.25 -14.55
CA ALA A 28 -5.58 10.83 -15.92
C ALA A 28 -7.06 10.92 -16.28
N GLU A 29 -7.98 10.69 -15.33
CA GLU A 29 -9.42 10.94 -15.55
C GLU A 29 -9.67 12.44 -15.78
N THR A 30 -9.01 13.31 -15.02
CA THR A 30 -9.07 14.76 -15.26
C THR A 30 -8.54 15.14 -16.64
N LEU A 31 -7.38 14.61 -17.05
CA LEU A 31 -6.83 14.88 -18.39
C LEU A 31 -7.81 14.48 -19.51
N ILE A 32 -8.51 13.36 -19.34
CA ILE A 32 -9.53 12.90 -20.29
C ILE A 32 -10.70 13.90 -20.31
N LEU A 33 -11.28 14.20 -19.14
CA LEU A 33 -12.43 15.11 -19.05
C LEU A 33 -12.12 16.54 -19.54
N ASP A 34 -10.86 16.96 -19.47
CA ASP A 34 -10.39 18.26 -19.98
C ASP A 34 -10.14 18.26 -21.51
N GLY A 35 -10.42 17.16 -22.23
CA GLY A 35 -10.22 17.05 -23.68
C GLY A 35 -8.75 17.02 -24.12
N ARG A 36 -7.83 16.70 -23.20
CA ARG A 36 -6.37 16.74 -23.45
C ARG A 36 -5.82 15.44 -24.04
N VAL A 37 -6.67 14.44 -24.22
CA VAL A 37 -6.30 13.11 -24.68
C VAL A 37 -6.96 12.80 -26.01
N LEU A 38 -6.16 12.42 -27.00
CA LEU A 38 -6.64 11.92 -28.29
C LEU A 38 -6.37 10.43 -28.41
N VAL A 39 -7.33 9.69 -28.96
CA VAL A 39 -7.18 8.28 -29.35
C VAL A 39 -7.49 8.19 -30.84
N ASN A 40 -6.51 7.72 -31.62
CA ASN A 40 -6.61 7.63 -33.09
C ASN A 40 -7.02 8.95 -33.77
N GLY A 41 -6.54 10.08 -33.21
CA GLY A 41 -6.83 11.43 -33.72
C GLY A 41 -8.16 12.02 -33.25
N GLN A 42 -8.97 11.29 -32.49
CA GLN A 42 -10.23 11.79 -31.93
C GLN A 42 -10.04 12.20 -30.47
N VAL A 43 -10.51 13.39 -30.11
CA VAL A 43 -10.49 13.89 -28.72
C VAL A 43 -11.46 13.05 -27.88
N VAL A 44 -10.99 12.60 -26.71
CA VAL A 44 -11.80 11.81 -25.77
C VAL A 44 -12.06 12.66 -24.53
N GLU A 45 -13.35 12.97 -24.28
CA GLU A 45 -13.81 13.85 -23.19
C GLU A 45 -14.77 13.16 -22.20
N ALA A 46 -15.01 11.86 -22.37
CA ALA A 46 -15.97 11.11 -21.57
C ALA A 46 -15.36 9.87 -20.91
N LEU A 47 -15.94 9.48 -19.78
CA LEU A 47 -15.61 8.26 -19.04
C LEU A 47 -16.85 7.35 -18.94
N PRO A 48 -16.70 6.02 -19.00
CA PRO A 48 -15.44 5.28 -19.17
C PRO A 48 -14.93 5.33 -20.62
N ALA A 49 -13.60 5.43 -20.78
CA ALA A 49 -12.93 5.31 -22.07
C ALA A 49 -12.00 4.10 -22.09
N PHE A 50 -11.83 3.48 -23.25
CA PHE A 50 -11.03 2.28 -23.45
C PHE A 50 -10.10 2.43 -24.65
N VAL A 51 -9.03 1.67 -24.64
CA VAL A 51 -7.99 1.67 -25.68
C VAL A 51 -7.42 0.27 -25.83
N ASP A 52 -7.08 -0.12 -27.04
CA ASP A 52 -6.19 -1.26 -27.32
C ASP A 52 -4.73 -0.77 -27.35
N PRO A 53 -3.90 -1.09 -26.34
CA PRO A 53 -2.51 -0.65 -26.28
C PRO A 53 -1.63 -1.13 -27.46
N ARG A 54 -2.09 -2.14 -28.23
CA ARG A 54 -1.34 -2.71 -29.37
C ARG A 54 -1.65 -1.99 -30.68
N HIS A 55 -2.86 -1.47 -30.83
CA HIS A 55 -3.34 -0.95 -32.11
C HIS A 55 -3.63 0.55 -32.06
N ASP A 56 -4.11 1.07 -30.94
CA ASP A 56 -4.52 2.46 -30.84
C ASP A 56 -3.35 3.42 -30.58
N ALA A 57 -3.38 4.56 -31.25
CA ALA A 57 -2.48 5.67 -31.01
C ALA A 57 -3.07 6.64 -29.99
N VAL A 58 -2.50 6.69 -28.80
CA VAL A 58 -2.87 7.66 -27.76
C VAL A 58 -1.92 8.84 -27.77
N ILE A 59 -2.46 10.06 -27.77
CA ILE A 59 -1.72 11.32 -27.72
C ILE A 59 -2.24 12.12 -26.51
N VAL A 60 -1.34 12.69 -25.73
CA VAL A 60 -1.68 13.60 -24.63
C VAL A 60 -0.90 14.90 -24.85
N ASP A 61 -1.61 16.03 -24.89
CA ASP A 61 -1.00 17.35 -25.15
C ASP A 61 -0.03 17.36 -26.36
N GLY A 62 -0.46 16.73 -27.46
CA GLY A 62 0.34 16.63 -28.69
C GLY A 62 1.46 15.58 -28.70
N HIS A 63 1.71 14.88 -27.58
CA HIS A 63 2.77 13.87 -27.48
C HIS A 63 2.22 12.45 -27.49
N ARG A 64 2.76 11.60 -28.37
CA ARG A 64 2.37 10.18 -28.45
C ARG A 64 2.80 9.43 -27.18
N VAL A 65 1.84 8.82 -26.51
CA VAL A 65 2.06 8.02 -25.31
C VAL A 65 2.52 6.62 -25.69
N ARG A 66 3.61 6.17 -25.07
CA ARG A 66 4.12 4.79 -25.20
C ARG A 66 4.11 4.09 -23.84
N PRO A 67 3.82 2.78 -23.78
CA PRO A 67 3.95 2.01 -22.56
C PRO A 67 5.38 2.09 -22.00
N HIS A 68 5.51 2.22 -20.68
CA HIS A 68 6.82 2.15 -20.02
C HIS A 68 7.29 0.70 -19.91
N ARG A 69 8.60 0.50 -19.85
CA ARG A 69 9.18 -0.79 -19.47
C ARG A 69 8.69 -1.18 -18.06
N PRO A 70 8.37 -2.45 -17.79
CA PRO A 70 8.03 -2.86 -16.44
C PRO A 70 9.23 -2.72 -15.51
N VAL A 71 9.02 -2.18 -14.33
CA VAL A 71 10.02 -2.01 -13.27
C VAL A 71 9.53 -2.77 -12.05
N TYR A 72 10.39 -3.62 -11.51
CA TYR A 72 10.17 -4.30 -10.23
C TYR A 72 11.42 -4.09 -9.37
N ALA A 73 11.28 -3.39 -8.26
CA ALA A 73 12.42 -3.02 -7.44
C ALA A 73 12.11 -3.14 -5.95
N ILE A 74 13.15 -3.36 -5.14
CA ILE A 74 13.08 -3.19 -3.70
C ILE A 74 13.92 -2.00 -3.26
N LEU A 75 13.43 -1.29 -2.26
CA LEU A 75 14.12 -0.24 -1.53
C LEU A 75 14.27 -0.69 -0.08
N ASN A 76 15.48 -0.59 0.48
CA ASN A 76 15.63 -0.67 1.93
C ASN A 76 15.31 0.71 2.54
N LYS A 77 14.03 0.97 2.83
CA LYS A 77 13.55 2.29 3.23
C LYS A 77 14.16 2.72 4.58
N PRO A 78 14.77 3.91 4.68
CA PRO A 78 15.13 4.50 5.97
C PRO A 78 13.89 4.87 6.80
N THR A 79 14.01 4.88 8.13
CA THR A 79 12.98 5.45 9.00
C THR A 79 12.88 6.96 8.79
N GLY A 80 11.70 7.54 9.01
CA GLY A 80 11.42 8.97 8.82
C GLY A 80 11.06 9.37 7.38
N VAL A 81 11.27 8.48 6.40
CA VAL A 81 10.94 8.73 4.98
C VAL A 81 9.48 8.36 4.69
N VAL A 82 8.71 9.26 4.07
CA VAL A 82 7.27 9.02 3.80
C VAL A 82 7.04 8.26 2.50
N VAL A 83 6.04 7.38 2.49
CA VAL A 83 5.58 6.64 1.30
C VAL A 83 4.38 7.38 0.70
N ALA A 84 4.65 8.48 -0.01
CA ALA A 84 3.61 9.32 -0.63
C ALA A 84 4.11 9.99 -1.91
N ALA A 85 3.28 10.02 -2.94
CA ALA A 85 3.64 10.65 -4.23
C ALA A 85 3.83 12.17 -4.07
N ARG A 86 3.02 12.80 -3.22
CA ARG A 86 3.15 14.20 -2.81
C ARG A 86 3.08 14.27 -1.28
N ASP A 87 3.89 15.12 -0.68
CA ASP A 87 3.84 15.39 0.76
C ASP A 87 3.76 16.91 1.00
N PRO A 88 2.59 17.46 1.36
CA PRO A 88 2.42 18.89 1.62
C PRO A 88 3.30 19.42 2.76
N ALA A 89 3.71 18.54 3.67
CA ALA A 89 4.59 18.89 4.79
C ALA A 89 6.08 18.94 4.42
N GLY A 90 6.45 18.69 3.15
CA GLY A 90 7.82 18.78 2.66
C GLY A 90 8.78 17.73 3.24
N ARG A 91 8.27 16.63 3.81
CA ARG A 91 9.13 15.56 4.34
C ARG A 91 9.74 14.77 3.20
N ARG A 92 10.93 14.22 3.44
CA ARG A 92 11.63 13.35 2.50
C ARG A 92 10.77 12.14 2.15
N ARG A 93 10.56 11.90 0.86
CA ARG A 93 9.74 10.82 0.30
C ARG A 93 10.60 9.68 -0.18
N VAL A 94 10.00 8.50 -0.34
CA VAL A 94 10.69 7.35 -0.94
C VAL A 94 11.19 7.62 -2.35
N TYR A 95 10.44 8.41 -3.14
CA TYR A 95 10.79 8.76 -4.51
C TYR A 95 12.05 9.61 -4.61
N ASP A 96 12.38 10.37 -3.56
CA ASP A 96 13.59 11.19 -3.49
C ASP A 96 14.86 10.33 -3.25
N LEU A 97 14.69 9.01 -3.03
CA LEU A 97 15.78 8.04 -2.85
C LEU A 97 16.01 7.18 -4.10
N LEU A 98 15.08 7.19 -5.05
CA LEU A 98 15.10 6.23 -6.15
C LEU A 98 15.98 6.74 -7.31
N PRO A 99 16.75 5.84 -7.94
CA PRO A 99 17.43 6.15 -9.19
C PRO A 99 16.43 6.64 -10.26
N PRO A 100 16.77 7.69 -11.04
CA PRO A 100 15.89 8.20 -12.09
C PRO A 100 15.46 7.14 -13.12
N VAL A 101 16.29 6.12 -13.33
CA VAL A 101 16.04 5.02 -14.28
C VAL A 101 14.78 4.20 -13.97
N PHE A 102 14.29 4.23 -12.72
CA PHE A 102 13.04 3.54 -12.36
C PHE A 102 11.80 4.25 -12.87
N GLY A 103 11.90 5.53 -13.24
CA GLY A 103 10.75 6.33 -13.65
C GLY A 103 9.65 6.34 -12.60
N ARG A 104 8.39 6.34 -13.05
CA ARG A 104 7.22 6.41 -12.18
C ARG A 104 6.82 5.02 -11.67
N VAL A 105 7.20 4.69 -10.43
CA VAL A 105 6.80 3.45 -9.74
C VAL A 105 5.80 3.72 -8.60
N LEU A 106 5.14 2.66 -8.12
CA LEU A 106 4.18 2.67 -7.03
C LEU A 106 4.62 1.68 -5.94
N PRO A 107 4.42 1.99 -4.65
CA PRO A 107 4.70 1.05 -3.56
C PRO A 107 3.67 -0.09 -3.57
N VAL A 108 4.15 -1.30 -3.30
CA VAL A 108 3.29 -2.46 -3.04
C VAL A 108 2.93 -2.51 -1.56
N GLY A 109 1.65 -2.31 -1.29
CA GLY A 109 1.13 -2.20 0.07
C GLY A 109 1.43 -0.82 0.69
N ARG A 110 1.42 -0.77 2.03
CA ARG A 110 1.64 0.46 2.80
C ARG A 110 2.79 0.24 3.77
N MET A 111 3.60 1.27 4.00
CA MET A 111 4.61 1.29 5.03
C MET A 111 4.60 2.67 5.70
N ASP A 112 4.58 2.70 7.02
CA ASP A 112 4.58 3.95 7.78
C ASP A 112 5.94 4.64 7.67
N ALA A 113 5.96 5.96 7.86
CA ALA A 113 7.21 6.73 7.83
C ALA A 113 8.21 6.22 8.88
N GLU A 114 7.73 5.90 10.08
CA GLU A 114 8.51 5.37 11.21
C GLU A 114 8.97 3.92 11.03
N ALA A 115 8.43 3.19 10.04
CA ALA A 115 8.89 1.86 9.69
C ALA A 115 10.03 1.96 8.68
N GLY A 116 11.05 1.10 8.83
CA GLY A 116 12.13 0.95 7.87
C GLY A 116 12.12 -0.42 7.20
N GLY A 117 13.06 -0.65 6.29
CA GLY A 117 13.27 -1.95 5.68
C GLY A 117 12.63 -2.11 4.30
N LEU A 118 12.42 -3.36 3.89
CA LEU A 118 12.05 -3.75 2.54
C LEU A 118 10.73 -3.10 2.09
N LEU A 119 10.78 -2.27 1.06
CA LEU A 119 9.64 -1.75 0.33
C LEU A 119 9.72 -2.19 -1.14
N LEU A 120 8.74 -2.98 -1.58
CA LEU A 120 8.58 -3.36 -2.98
C LEU A 120 7.92 -2.21 -3.75
N LEU A 121 8.47 -1.87 -4.92
CA LEU A 121 8.05 -0.81 -5.81
C LEU A 121 7.89 -1.37 -7.22
N THR A 122 6.83 -0.98 -7.93
CA THR A 122 6.62 -1.37 -9.33
C THR A 122 5.70 -0.42 -10.07
N ASN A 123 5.85 -0.30 -11.39
CA ASN A 123 4.87 0.35 -12.25
C ASN A 123 3.80 -0.62 -12.81
N ASP A 124 3.90 -1.92 -12.51
CA ASP A 124 2.86 -2.92 -12.77
C ASP A 124 1.74 -2.78 -11.73
N GLY A 125 0.78 -1.91 -12.02
CA GLY A 125 -0.33 -1.61 -11.12
C GLY A 125 -1.20 -2.83 -10.78
N ASP A 126 -1.29 -3.81 -11.69
CA ASP A 126 -2.10 -5.00 -11.49
C ASP A 126 -1.42 -5.97 -10.52
N LEU A 127 -0.10 -6.18 -10.67
CA LEU A 127 0.67 -6.95 -9.69
C LEU A 127 0.70 -6.24 -8.34
N ALA A 128 0.93 -4.92 -8.30
CA ALA A 128 0.92 -4.15 -7.07
C ALA A 128 -0.42 -4.29 -6.31
N GLY A 129 -1.54 -4.16 -7.02
CA GLY A 129 -2.88 -4.33 -6.45
C GLY A 129 -3.15 -5.74 -5.93
N ARG A 130 -2.68 -6.79 -6.63
CA ARG A 130 -2.83 -8.19 -6.18
C ARG A 130 -2.01 -8.48 -4.93
N LEU A 131 -0.75 -8.03 -4.90
CA LEU A 131 0.18 -8.29 -3.81
C LEU A 131 -0.14 -7.45 -2.56
N GLY A 132 -0.49 -6.17 -2.73
CA GLY A 132 -0.77 -5.23 -1.64
C GLY A 132 -2.18 -5.35 -1.02
N HIS A 133 -3.00 -6.27 -1.49
CA HIS A 133 -4.35 -6.46 -0.97
C HIS A 133 -4.34 -7.07 0.44
N ARG A 134 -5.33 -6.72 1.28
CA ARG A 134 -5.47 -7.25 2.66
C ARG A 134 -5.65 -8.78 2.77
N PHE A 135 -5.91 -9.44 1.64
CA PHE A 135 -6.07 -10.90 1.54
C PHE A 135 -4.94 -11.54 0.73
N SER A 136 -3.83 -10.82 0.58
CA SER A 136 -2.60 -11.38 0.06
C SER A 136 -2.17 -12.57 0.93
N THR A 137 -1.65 -13.59 0.28
CA THR A 137 -1.09 -14.76 0.95
C THR A 137 0.34 -14.50 1.43
N LEU A 138 0.96 -13.43 0.95
CA LEU A 138 2.33 -13.06 1.32
C LEU A 138 2.40 -12.66 2.80
N THR A 139 3.43 -13.19 3.46
CA THR A 139 3.84 -12.79 4.78
C THR A 139 4.93 -11.72 4.70
N ALA A 140 5.02 -10.92 5.75
CA ALA A 140 6.09 -9.98 5.99
C ALA A 140 6.83 -10.41 7.25
N GLU A 141 8.16 -10.40 7.17
CA GLU A 141 9.01 -10.65 8.34
C GLU A 141 9.54 -9.34 8.88
N TYR A 142 9.49 -9.20 10.19
CA TYR A 142 9.86 -7.99 10.91
C TYR A 142 10.88 -8.29 11.98
N GLN A 143 11.85 -7.41 12.10
CA GLN A 143 12.56 -7.19 13.35
C GLN A 143 11.93 -5.99 14.05
N VAL A 144 11.55 -6.18 15.31
CA VAL A 144 10.87 -5.15 16.10
C VAL A 144 11.53 -5.01 17.46
N GLU A 145 11.87 -3.78 17.82
CA GLU A 145 12.32 -3.42 19.16
C GLU A 145 11.11 -2.86 19.92
N VAL A 146 10.82 -3.40 21.09
CA VAL A 146 9.70 -3.00 21.95
C VAL A 146 10.17 -2.61 23.35
N ARG A 147 9.35 -1.82 24.05
CA ARG A 147 9.59 -1.48 25.46
C ARG A 147 9.29 -2.67 26.38
N GLY A 148 10.13 -2.82 27.41
CA GLY A 148 9.99 -3.83 28.45
C GLY A 148 10.46 -5.21 28.03
N GLN A 149 10.25 -6.18 28.90
CA GLN A 149 10.62 -7.58 28.70
C GLN A 149 9.45 -8.37 28.13
N VAL A 150 9.63 -8.95 26.95
CA VAL A 150 8.61 -9.82 26.34
C VAL A 150 8.84 -11.26 26.76
N ALA A 151 7.88 -11.83 27.48
CA ALA A 151 7.86 -13.26 27.80
C ALA A 151 7.36 -14.09 26.60
N SER A 152 7.80 -15.35 26.49
CA SER A 152 7.37 -16.28 25.43
C SER A 152 5.84 -16.47 25.38
N ALA A 153 5.15 -16.36 26.51
CA ALA A 153 3.68 -16.41 26.60
C ALA A 153 3.00 -15.29 25.79
N VAL A 154 3.64 -14.11 25.66
CA VAL A 154 3.13 -13.01 24.83
C VAL A 154 3.13 -13.39 23.36
N ILE A 155 4.18 -14.08 22.89
CA ILE A 155 4.25 -14.59 21.52
C ILE A 155 3.13 -15.61 21.27
N ALA A 156 2.88 -16.52 22.22
CA ALA A 156 1.77 -17.46 22.14
C ALA A 156 0.41 -16.73 22.05
N ARG A 157 0.21 -15.68 22.86
CA ARG A 157 -1.00 -14.84 22.80
C ARG A 157 -1.14 -14.14 21.44
N LEU A 158 -0.07 -13.61 20.86
CA LEU A 158 -0.11 -13.00 19.52
C LEU A 158 -0.46 -14.00 18.41
N ARG A 159 0.00 -15.26 18.55
CA ARG A 159 -0.35 -16.36 17.63
C ARG A 159 -1.81 -16.77 17.77
N SER A 160 -2.31 -16.89 19.00
CA SER A 160 -3.72 -17.13 19.28
C SER A 160 -4.59 -15.98 18.79
N GLY A 161 -4.09 -14.75 18.85
CA GLY A 161 -4.70 -13.58 18.24
C GLY A 161 -5.14 -12.52 19.24
N VAL A 162 -5.23 -11.30 18.72
CA VAL A 162 -5.55 -10.09 19.46
C VAL A 162 -6.69 -9.37 18.75
N HIS A 163 -7.64 -8.82 19.50
CA HIS A 163 -8.79 -8.10 18.95
C HIS A 163 -8.44 -6.63 18.72
N LEU A 164 -8.39 -6.22 17.45
CA LEU A 164 -8.36 -4.81 17.03
C LEU A 164 -9.78 -4.38 16.61
N SER A 165 -9.95 -3.08 16.32
CA SER A 165 -11.25 -2.54 15.86
C SER A 165 -11.77 -3.20 14.58
N GLU A 166 -10.87 -3.69 13.73
CA GLU A 166 -11.19 -4.39 12.48
C GLU A 166 -11.44 -5.90 12.68
N GLY A 167 -11.35 -6.39 13.91
CA GLY A 167 -11.52 -7.79 14.28
C GLY A 167 -10.25 -8.46 14.81
N ARG A 168 -10.30 -9.78 14.93
CA ARG A 168 -9.20 -10.61 15.45
C ARG A 168 -8.07 -10.70 14.42
N VAL A 169 -6.86 -10.33 14.82
CA VAL A 169 -5.63 -10.44 14.03
C VAL A 169 -4.61 -11.34 14.72
N THR A 170 -3.79 -12.03 13.95
CA THR A 170 -2.79 -12.98 14.43
C THR A 170 -1.41 -12.72 13.81
N ILE A 171 -0.38 -13.29 14.41
CA ILE A 171 0.92 -13.50 13.75
C ILE A 171 1.02 -14.96 13.29
N GLU A 172 1.81 -15.22 12.26
CA GLU A 172 2.08 -16.60 11.81
C GLU A 172 3.16 -17.22 12.71
N ARG A 173 4.25 -16.49 12.92
CA ARG A 173 5.40 -16.92 13.74
C ARG A 173 5.97 -15.73 14.51
N GLY A 174 6.64 -16.02 15.61
CA GLY A 174 7.33 -15.01 16.40
C GLY A 174 8.34 -15.63 17.34
N GLU A 175 9.44 -14.92 17.57
CA GLU A 175 10.53 -15.34 18.45
C GLU A 175 11.10 -14.12 19.17
N VAL A 176 11.42 -14.29 20.46
CA VAL A 176 12.21 -13.31 21.21
C VAL A 176 13.67 -13.56 20.89
N ARG A 177 14.34 -12.60 20.23
CA ARG A 177 15.76 -12.73 19.84
C ARG A 177 16.70 -12.27 20.94
N HIS A 178 16.32 -11.21 21.64
CA HIS A 178 17.13 -10.61 22.69
C HIS A 178 16.22 -9.86 23.67
N THR A 179 16.55 -9.92 24.95
CA THR A 179 15.81 -9.21 26.01
C THR A 179 16.78 -8.60 27.01
N THR A 180 16.46 -7.38 27.42
CA THR A 180 17.10 -6.62 28.49
C THR A 180 16.02 -6.11 29.43
N ARG A 181 16.40 -5.48 30.56
CA ARG A 181 15.41 -4.91 31.49
C ARG A 181 14.47 -3.88 30.84
N GLU A 182 14.97 -3.09 29.90
CA GLU A 182 14.22 -1.96 29.32
C GLU A 182 13.58 -2.26 27.96
N ARG A 183 14.07 -3.27 27.24
CA ARG A 183 13.63 -3.57 25.86
C ARG A 183 13.80 -5.05 25.50
N SER A 184 12.99 -5.48 24.54
CA SER A 184 13.13 -6.75 23.82
C SER A 184 13.20 -6.51 22.31
N VAL A 185 13.95 -7.36 21.63
CA VAL A 185 14.01 -7.47 20.17
C VAL A 185 13.32 -8.76 19.77
N LEU A 186 12.32 -8.65 18.90
CA LEU A 186 11.54 -9.77 18.40
C LEU A 186 11.74 -9.92 16.90
N TRP A 187 11.70 -11.17 16.44
CA TRP A 187 11.46 -11.48 15.04
C TRP A 187 10.01 -11.95 14.91
N ILE A 188 9.23 -11.35 14.00
CA ILE A 188 7.80 -11.66 13.83
C ILE A 188 7.47 -11.78 12.35
N GLU A 189 6.78 -12.86 12.00
CA GLU A 189 6.19 -13.08 10.68
C GLU A 189 4.68 -12.93 10.76
N LEU A 190 4.09 -12.10 9.90
CA LEU A 190 2.64 -11.94 9.82
C LEU A 190 2.16 -11.63 8.40
N ARG A 191 0.89 -11.90 8.12
CA ARG A 191 0.20 -11.33 6.96
C ARG A 191 -0.33 -9.95 7.34
N GLU A 192 0.11 -8.92 6.62
CA GLU A 192 -0.37 -7.55 6.83
C GLU A 192 -1.79 -7.39 6.28
N ARG A 193 -2.76 -7.17 7.17
CA ARG A 193 -4.18 -7.02 6.81
C ARG A 193 -4.75 -5.65 7.17
N VAL A 194 -4.19 -5.01 8.20
CA VAL A 194 -4.69 -3.73 8.73
C VAL A 194 -3.57 -2.72 8.88
N ASN A 195 -3.93 -1.43 8.88
CA ASN A 195 -2.97 -0.36 9.05
C ASN A 195 -2.30 -0.46 10.45
N ARG A 196 -0.98 -0.32 10.48
CA ARG A 196 -0.16 -0.37 11.71
C ARG A 196 -0.37 -1.64 12.54
N GLN A 197 -0.76 -2.76 11.91
CA GLN A 197 -1.17 -4.01 12.59
C GLN A 197 -0.20 -4.42 13.69
N LEU A 198 1.08 -4.61 13.37
CA LEU A 198 2.06 -5.12 14.33
C LEU A 198 2.28 -4.15 15.51
N ARG A 199 2.31 -2.83 15.25
CA ARG A 199 2.42 -1.82 16.30
C ARG A 199 1.23 -1.86 17.26
N ARG A 200 0.02 -1.99 16.70
CA ARG A 200 -1.24 -2.03 17.48
C ARG A 200 -1.34 -3.31 18.29
N MET A 201 -1.03 -4.46 17.70
CA MET A 201 -0.98 -5.75 18.39
C MET A 201 -0.03 -5.71 19.59
N LEU A 202 1.20 -5.22 19.38
CA LEU A 202 2.22 -5.15 20.42
C LEU A 202 1.87 -4.15 21.53
N ALA A 203 1.31 -2.99 21.17
CA ALA A 203 0.82 -2.02 22.15
C ALA A 203 -0.30 -2.59 23.04
N GLN A 204 -1.24 -3.35 22.45
CA GLN A 204 -2.35 -3.95 23.19
C GLN A 204 -1.93 -5.08 24.15
N VAL A 205 -0.77 -5.69 23.92
CA VAL A 205 -0.18 -6.65 24.85
C VAL A 205 0.86 -6.01 25.80
N GLY A 206 0.91 -4.67 25.86
CA GLY A 206 1.74 -3.93 26.82
C GLY A 206 3.16 -3.61 26.36
N HIS A 207 3.50 -3.87 25.09
CA HIS A 207 4.86 -3.74 24.55
C HIS A 207 4.91 -2.76 23.37
N PRO A 208 4.79 -1.44 23.60
CA PRO A 208 4.80 -0.47 22.51
C PRO A 208 6.11 -0.53 21.71
N VAL A 209 5.97 -0.42 20.38
CA VAL A 209 7.07 -0.53 19.43
C VAL A 209 7.94 0.73 19.43
N ARG A 210 9.26 0.56 19.62
CA ARG A 210 10.28 1.61 19.51
C ARG A 210 10.86 1.67 18.10
N LYS A 211 11.24 0.53 17.53
CA LYS A 211 11.80 0.43 16.17
C LYS A 211 11.14 -0.71 15.42
N LEU A 212 10.90 -0.51 14.13
CA LEU A 212 10.25 -1.49 13.28
C LEU A 212 10.95 -1.54 11.93
N GLN A 213 11.47 -2.72 11.59
CA GLN A 213 12.15 -2.94 10.32
C GLN A 213 11.57 -4.18 9.63
N ARG A 214 11.06 -4.01 8.41
CA ARG A 214 10.64 -5.14 7.57
C ARG A 214 11.87 -5.76 6.91
N LEU A 215 12.20 -6.99 7.27
CA LEU A 215 13.34 -7.74 6.73
C LEU A 215 12.99 -8.44 5.42
N ALA A 216 11.74 -8.87 5.29
CA ALA A 216 11.27 -9.66 4.17
C ALA A 216 9.84 -9.33 3.78
N TYR A 217 9.51 -9.56 2.51
CA TYR A 217 8.14 -9.52 2.01
C TYR A 217 7.95 -10.63 0.99
N GLY A 218 7.23 -11.68 1.38
CA GLY A 218 7.11 -12.91 0.62
C GLY A 218 8.49 -13.52 0.32
N PRO A 219 8.84 -13.76 -0.95
CA PRO A 219 10.14 -14.31 -1.33
C PRO A 219 11.29 -13.29 -1.20
N LEU A 220 10.98 -11.99 -1.10
CA LEU A 220 11.98 -10.93 -1.15
C LEU A 220 12.66 -10.76 0.21
N ARG A 221 13.96 -10.46 0.20
CA ARG A 221 14.79 -10.21 1.39
C ARG A 221 15.57 -8.91 1.23
N ALA A 222 15.70 -8.13 2.31
CA ALA A 222 16.50 -6.91 2.35
C ALA A 222 17.96 -7.16 2.74
N LYS A 223 18.33 -8.41 3.04
CA LYS A 223 19.69 -8.78 3.45
C LYS A 223 20.69 -8.34 2.37
N GLY A 224 21.76 -7.66 2.80
CA GLY A 224 22.82 -7.18 1.90
C GLY A 224 22.51 -5.88 1.15
N LEU A 225 21.29 -5.34 1.25
CA LEU A 225 20.94 -4.05 0.64
C LEU A 225 21.13 -2.93 1.69
N PRO A 226 22.05 -1.97 1.49
CA PRO A 226 22.24 -0.86 2.42
C PRO A 226 20.97 -0.02 2.63
N ILE A 227 20.84 0.62 3.80
CA ILE A 227 19.71 1.50 4.08
C ILE A 227 19.72 2.67 3.08
N GLY A 228 18.56 2.95 2.49
CA GLY A 228 18.38 3.95 1.44
C GLY A 228 18.69 3.46 0.03
N ALA A 229 19.39 2.33 -0.11
CA ALA A 229 19.70 1.75 -1.41
C ALA A 229 18.51 0.97 -1.98
N SER A 230 18.48 0.89 -3.30
CA SER A 230 17.49 0.12 -4.05
C SER A 230 18.16 -0.73 -5.12
N ARG A 231 17.46 -1.77 -5.57
CA ARG A 231 17.87 -2.61 -6.69
C ARG A 231 16.64 -3.12 -7.45
N GLU A 232 16.82 -3.43 -8.72
CA GLU A 232 15.84 -4.20 -9.48
C GLU A 232 15.79 -5.65 -8.98
N LEU A 233 14.64 -6.29 -9.16
CA LEU A 233 14.44 -7.71 -8.87
C LEU A 233 15.02 -8.58 -9.99
N SER A 234 15.48 -9.78 -9.63
CA SER A 234 15.79 -10.80 -10.64
C SER A 234 14.53 -11.39 -11.24
N ASP A 235 14.67 -12.04 -12.41
CA ASP A 235 13.56 -12.73 -13.07
C ASP A 235 12.94 -13.82 -12.18
N ASP A 236 13.76 -14.52 -11.40
CA ASP A 236 13.31 -15.52 -10.43
C ASP A 236 12.46 -14.90 -9.31
N GLU A 237 12.89 -13.75 -8.77
CA GLU A 237 12.12 -13.01 -7.76
C GLU A 237 10.77 -12.56 -8.33
N ILE A 238 10.76 -12.05 -9.56
CA ILE A 238 9.54 -11.65 -10.27
C ILE A 238 8.63 -12.86 -10.50
N ALA A 239 9.17 -14.00 -10.93
CA ALA A 239 8.43 -15.24 -11.13
C ALA A 239 7.79 -15.74 -9.83
N MET A 240 8.53 -15.72 -8.72
CA MET A 240 8.02 -16.09 -7.40
C MET A 240 6.86 -15.18 -6.95
N LEU A 241 6.97 -13.86 -7.15
CA LEU A 241 5.90 -12.91 -6.84
C LEU A 241 4.64 -13.15 -7.68
N ARG A 242 4.81 -13.35 -8.99
CA ARG A 242 3.69 -13.66 -9.90
C ARG A 242 3.03 -14.99 -9.53
N GLY A 243 3.80 -16.00 -9.15
CA GLY A 243 3.31 -17.27 -8.64
C GLY A 243 2.47 -17.11 -7.38
N ALA A 244 2.92 -16.29 -6.43
CA ALA A 244 2.17 -15.98 -5.21
C ALA A 244 0.84 -15.25 -5.51
N ALA A 245 0.85 -14.30 -6.45
CA ALA A 245 -0.36 -13.59 -6.89
C ALA A 245 -1.38 -14.55 -7.55
N ARG A 246 -0.95 -15.45 -8.43
CA ARG A 246 -1.83 -16.41 -9.12
C ARG A 246 -2.51 -17.42 -8.18
N LYS A 247 -1.81 -17.86 -7.12
CA LYS A 247 -2.39 -18.77 -6.11
C LYS A 247 -3.64 -18.17 -5.45
N ARG A 248 -3.67 -16.84 -5.27
CA ARG A 248 -4.85 -16.12 -4.77
C ARG A 248 -6.00 -16.13 -5.78
N ASP A 249 -5.73 -15.87 -7.05
CA ASP A 249 -6.80 -15.83 -8.06
C ASP A 249 -7.50 -17.18 -8.15
N ARG A 250 -6.74 -18.29 -8.07
CA ARG A 250 -7.30 -19.64 -8.01
C ARG A 250 -8.11 -19.91 -6.75
N SER A 251 -7.66 -19.44 -5.58
CA SER A 251 -8.42 -19.64 -4.34
C SER A 251 -9.71 -18.81 -4.32
N GLN A 252 -9.69 -17.58 -4.86
CA GLN A 252 -10.90 -16.75 -5.01
C GLN A 252 -11.87 -17.30 -6.04
N ALA A 253 -11.38 -17.81 -7.18
CA ALA A 253 -12.23 -18.43 -8.19
C ALA A 253 -12.97 -19.66 -7.64
N ARG A 254 -12.29 -20.53 -6.87
CA ARG A 254 -12.90 -21.69 -6.22
C ARG A 254 -14.00 -21.31 -5.21
N LEU A 255 -13.82 -20.22 -4.46
CA LEU A 255 -14.83 -19.72 -3.53
C LEU A 255 -16.04 -19.09 -4.22
N ARG A 256 -15.90 -18.70 -5.49
CA ARG A 256 -16.96 -18.07 -6.30
C ARG A 256 -17.68 -19.05 -7.22
N SER A 257 -17.22 -20.30 -7.34
CA SER A 257 -17.94 -21.33 -8.07
C SER A 257 -19.26 -21.64 -7.36
N PRO A 258 -20.41 -21.66 -8.07
CA PRO A 258 -21.67 -22.06 -7.47
C PRO A 258 -21.54 -23.47 -6.90
N LEU A 259 -21.98 -23.68 -5.66
CA LEU A 259 -22.20 -25.01 -5.12
C LEU A 259 -23.21 -25.71 -6.03
N VAL A 260 -22.74 -26.57 -6.93
CA VAL A 260 -23.60 -27.48 -7.69
C VAL A 260 -24.24 -28.41 -6.67
N ARG A 261 -25.49 -28.10 -6.31
CA ARG A 261 -26.33 -28.90 -5.44
C ARG A 261 -27.14 -29.84 -6.34
N GLY A 262 -26.82 -31.12 -6.29
CA GLY A 262 -27.62 -32.16 -6.95
C GLY A 262 -26.85 -33.45 -7.15
N LYS A 263 -26.91 -34.36 -6.19
CA LYS A 263 -26.82 -35.80 -6.50
C LYS A 263 -28.16 -36.20 -7.12
N PRO A 264 -28.21 -36.94 -8.24
CA PRO A 264 -29.46 -37.51 -8.72
C PRO A 264 -29.95 -38.57 -7.72
N ARG A 265 -31.23 -38.52 -7.36
CA ARG A 265 -31.90 -39.60 -6.63
C ARG A 265 -32.18 -40.73 -7.62
N PRO A 266 -32.06 -42.00 -7.22
CA PRO A 266 -32.47 -43.11 -8.07
C PRO A 266 -34.00 -43.20 -8.12
N ASP A 267 -34.49 -43.61 -9.27
CA ASP A 267 -35.89 -43.70 -9.67
C ASP A 267 -36.71 -44.67 -8.79
N ALA A 268 -37.96 -44.30 -8.52
CA ALA A 268 -38.99 -45.23 -8.09
C ALA A 268 -40.25 -44.99 -8.93
N ALA A 269 -40.58 -45.98 -9.76
CA ALA A 269 -41.77 -46.05 -10.57
C ALA A 269 -42.92 -46.79 -9.85
N ALA A 270 -44.15 -46.45 -10.25
CA ALA A 270 -45.45 -47.10 -10.01
C ALA A 270 -45.97 -47.07 -8.54
N VAL A 271 -47.26 -46.88 -8.24
CA VAL A 271 -48.48 -47.43 -8.87
C VAL A 271 -49.70 -46.52 -8.59
N SER A 272 -50.79 -46.79 -9.31
CA SER A 272 -52.04 -46.04 -9.48
C SER A 272 -53.21 -46.40 -8.55
N ASP A 273 -54.27 -45.59 -8.68
CA ASP A 273 -55.72 -45.85 -8.53
C ASP A 273 -56.44 -45.80 -7.16
N ALA A 274 -57.59 -45.09 -7.22
CA ALA A 274 -58.90 -45.34 -6.59
C ALA A 274 -59.52 -44.26 -5.66
N GLU A 275 -60.84 -44.16 -5.83
CA GLU A 275 -61.84 -43.14 -5.51
C GLU A 275 -62.37 -43.04 -4.05
N MET A 276 -62.83 -41.82 -3.71
CA MET A 276 -64.14 -41.42 -3.14
C MET A 276 -64.72 -42.09 -1.87
N THR A 277 -64.93 -41.31 -0.78
CA THR A 277 -66.20 -41.24 -0.01
C THR A 277 -66.23 -40.09 1.02
N GLU A 278 -67.46 -39.67 1.39
CA GLU A 278 -67.87 -38.37 1.94
C GLU A 278 -67.83 -38.17 3.48
N ARG A 279 -67.63 -36.89 3.90
CA ARG A 279 -68.28 -36.04 4.95
C ARG A 279 -68.58 -36.59 6.39
N PRO A 280 -68.64 -35.75 7.47
CA PRO A 280 -69.24 -34.41 7.47
C PRO A 280 -68.58 -33.29 8.31
N LEU A 281 -69.24 -32.13 8.19
CA LEU A 281 -68.92 -30.78 8.68
C LEU A 281 -68.89 -30.64 10.21
N MET A 282 -68.00 -29.76 10.70
CA MET A 282 -68.14 -29.09 12.00
C MET A 282 -67.91 -27.58 11.81
N GLU A 283 -68.78 -26.78 12.43
CA GLU A 283 -68.97 -25.34 12.21
C GLU A 283 -67.79 -24.43 12.64
N PRO A 284 -67.68 -23.21 12.08
CA PRO A 284 -66.60 -22.28 12.35
C PRO A 284 -66.84 -21.43 13.62
N ALA A 285 -65.82 -21.34 14.48
CA ALA A 285 -65.80 -20.39 15.60
C ALA A 285 -65.36 -18.98 15.13
N PRO A 286 -65.91 -17.89 15.72
CA PRO A 286 -65.79 -16.54 15.18
C PRO A 286 -64.41 -15.88 15.42
N SER A 287 -64.02 -15.08 14.43
CA SER A 287 -62.84 -14.23 14.36
C SER A 287 -62.84 -13.09 15.41
N GLY A 288 -61.89 -13.12 16.33
CA GLY A 288 -61.56 -12.00 17.22
C GLY A 288 -60.52 -11.04 16.60
N PRO A 289 -60.57 -9.72 16.90
CA PRO A 289 -59.68 -8.72 16.31
C PRO A 289 -58.25 -8.78 16.89
N PRO A 290 -57.24 -8.30 16.13
CA PRO A 290 -55.82 -8.42 16.50
C PRO A 290 -55.45 -7.54 17.71
N PRO A 291 -54.49 -7.96 18.55
CA PRO A 291 -54.08 -7.19 19.73
C PRO A 291 -53.34 -5.90 19.37
N LYS A 292 -53.71 -4.82 20.07
CA LYS A 292 -53.17 -3.46 19.95
C LYS A 292 -51.71 -3.40 20.43
N ARG A 293 -50.85 -2.75 19.64
CA ARG A 293 -49.47 -2.38 19.99
C ARG A 293 -49.44 -1.56 21.28
N ALA A 294 -48.66 -2.01 22.26
CA ALA A 294 -48.35 -1.25 23.47
C ALA A 294 -47.52 0.00 23.13
N GLY A 295 -48.05 1.16 23.52
CA GLY A 295 -47.42 2.46 23.39
C GLY A 295 -46.27 2.66 24.40
N ARG A 296 -45.23 3.33 23.93
CA ARG A 296 -44.06 3.77 24.69
C ARG A 296 -44.44 5.02 25.52
N PRO A 297 -44.06 5.14 26.80
CA PRO A 297 -44.49 6.28 27.62
C PRO A 297 -43.76 7.59 27.24
N PRO A 298 -44.40 8.76 27.42
CA PRO A 298 -43.82 10.05 27.08
C PRO A 298 -42.84 10.54 28.15
N ARG A 299 -41.77 11.22 27.71
CA ARG A 299 -40.89 12.00 28.59
C ARG A 299 -41.57 13.31 28.96
N ARG A 300 -41.84 13.51 30.25
CA ARG A 300 -42.16 14.82 30.84
C ARG A 300 -40.90 15.68 30.92
N GLY A 301 -41.04 16.93 30.50
CA GLY A 301 -40.08 18.01 30.78
C GLY A 301 -40.49 18.85 32.00
N GLY A 302 -39.53 19.63 32.47
CA GLY A 302 -39.64 20.83 33.31
C GLY A 302 -38.31 21.58 33.16
N SER A 303 -38.27 22.67 32.39
CA SER A 303 -38.32 24.07 32.84
C SER A 303 -37.12 24.42 33.74
N SER A 304 -36.32 25.46 33.52
CA SER A 304 -36.64 26.83 33.09
C SER A 304 -35.32 27.59 32.82
N SER A 305 -35.33 28.47 31.82
CA SER A 305 -34.42 29.62 31.73
C SER A 305 -34.85 30.70 32.75
N PRO A 306 -34.02 31.71 33.03
CA PRO A 306 -34.25 32.94 32.29
C PRO A 306 -32.97 33.67 31.84
N GLU A 307 -33.16 34.44 30.77
CA GLU A 307 -32.24 35.43 30.22
C GLU A 307 -31.94 36.57 31.21
N ARG A 308 -30.73 37.12 31.11
CA ARG A 308 -30.51 38.56 31.30
C ARG A 308 -29.40 39.06 30.38
N SER A 309 -29.77 40.05 29.59
CA SER A 309 -28.98 40.89 28.72
C SER A 309 -28.23 41.98 29.50
N ALA A 310 -27.00 42.28 29.09
CA ALA A 310 -26.32 43.61 29.11
C ALA A 310 -24.85 43.39 28.70
N GLN A 311 -24.42 43.72 27.48
CA GLN A 311 -23.94 45.04 27.04
C GLN A 311 -22.55 45.42 27.58
N THR A 312 -21.72 45.90 26.63
CA THR A 312 -20.52 46.75 26.74
C THR A 312 -19.11 46.18 27.02
N ARG A 313 -18.27 46.43 25.99
CA ARG A 313 -16.93 47.07 26.01
C ARG A 313 -15.68 46.22 26.24
N ASN A 314 -14.86 46.22 25.16
CA ASN A 314 -13.43 46.51 25.09
C ASN A 314 -12.51 46.01 26.22
N ARG A 315 -11.53 45.18 25.83
CA ARG A 315 -10.08 45.49 26.01
C ARG A 315 -9.20 44.46 25.29
N SER A 316 -8.64 44.90 24.17
CA SER A 316 -7.21 44.87 23.83
C SER A 316 -6.37 43.65 24.25
N ALA A 317 -6.06 42.78 23.28
CA ALA A 317 -4.88 41.92 23.31
C ALA A 317 -3.62 42.73 22.90
N PRO A 318 -2.43 42.49 23.51
CA PRO A 318 -1.22 43.25 23.22
C PRO A 318 -0.54 42.82 21.91
N PRO A 319 0.25 43.71 21.27
CA PRO A 319 0.74 43.52 19.91
C PRO A 319 2.02 42.67 19.83
N ARG A 320 2.16 41.95 18.72
CA ARG A 320 3.44 41.38 18.26
C ARG A 320 4.38 42.50 17.79
N PRO A 321 5.69 42.48 18.11
CA PRO A 321 6.63 43.40 17.48
C PRO A 321 7.05 42.88 16.10
N LYS A 322 7.03 43.78 15.10
CA LYS A 322 7.70 43.62 13.80
C LYS A 322 8.96 44.49 13.77
N ARG A 323 10.03 43.89 13.22
CA ARG A 323 11.18 44.47 12.50
C ARG A 323 12.03 45.56 13.17
N GLY A 324 13.32 45.27 13.24
CA GLY A 324 14.40 46.27 13.17
C GLY A 324 15.56 45.71 12.35
N ALA A 325 15.80 46.29 11.18
CA ALA A 325 17.13 46.36 10.57
C ALA A 325 17.64 47.78 10.84
N PRO A 326 18.97 47.98 10.95
CA PRO A 326 19.55 49.07 10.19
C PRO A 326 20.86 48.68 9.47
N ALA A 327 21.31 49.64 8.70
CA ALA A 327 22.16 49.57 7.52
C ALA A 327 23.68 49.45 7.74
N ALA A 328 24.32 48.97 6.67
CA ALA A 328 25.61 49.34 6.08
C ALA A 328 26.62 50.24 6.82
N ALA A 329 27.82 49.69 6.99
CA ALA A 329 29.17 50.23 6.70
C ALA A 329 30.13 49.05 6.92
N GLY A 330 31.19 48.73 6.19
CA GLY A 330 32.01 49.42 5.20
C GLY A 330 33.44 48.92 5.41
N GLY A 331 34.06 48.33 4.38
CA GLY A 331 35.52 48.36 4.18
C GLY A 331 36.44 47.28 4.79
N SER A 332 37.22 46.67 3.87
CA SER A 332 38.60 46.14 4.07
C SER A 332 38.75 44.82 4.86
N ALA A 333 39.65 43.88 4.57
CA ALA A 333 40.61 43.66 3.50
C ALA A 333 41.01 42.17 3.54
N ARG A 334 41.38 41.62 2.38
CA ARG A 334 42.18 40.40 2.24
C ARG A 334 43.50 40.53 3.01
N PRO A 335 44.12 39.39 3.37
CA PRO A 335 45.43 39.17 2.76
C PRO A 335 45.64 37.75 2.22
N GLN A 336 46.24 37.70 1.03
CA GLN A 336 47.01 36.58 0.51
C GLN A 336 48.44 36.61 1.12
N LYS A 337 48.98 35.44 1.45
CA LYS A 337 50.42 35.09 1.45
C LYS A 337 50.51 33.59 1.11
N GLN A 338 50.89 33.21 -0.11
CA GLN A 338 52.26 32.98 -0.62
C GLN A 338 53.03 31.84 0.07
N SER A 339 53.06 30.70 -0.63
CA SER A 339 54.19 29.83 -1.02
C SER A 339 55.44 29.68 -0.13
N ALA A 340 55.84 28.43 0.12
CA ALA A 340 57.16 27.86 -0.23
C ALA A 340 57.21 26.35 0.07
N GLY A 341 57.78 25.53 -0.82
CA GLY A 341 58.17 24.14 -0.49
C GLY A 341 58.13 23.09 -1.60
N GLY A 342 58.90 23.25 -2.68
CA GLY A 342 59.57 22.14 -3.39
C GLY A 342 61.10 22.24 -3.10
N PRO A 343 61.98 21.27 -3.44
CA PRO A 343 61.98 20.38 -4.63
C PRO A 343 62.31 18.90 -4.24
N LYS A 344 62.47 17.86 -5.09
CA LYS A 344 63.22 17.70 -6.35
C LYS A 344 62.71 16.47 -7.14
N ARG A 345 62.79 16.59 -8.46
CA ARG A 345 62.82 15.48 -9.44
C ARG A 345 64.28 15.00 -9.62
N GLY A 346 64.45 13.74 -9.99
CA GLY A 346 65.67 13.17 -10.55
C GLY A 346 65.31 12.16 -11.65
N ASP A 347 66.01 12.27 -12.77
CA ASP A 347 65.98 11.53 -14.04
C ASP A 347 65.91 9.99 -13.89
N GLY A 348 65.43 9.15 -14.81
CA GLY A 348 65.43 9.12 -16.28
C GLY A 348 65.46 7.62 -16.69
N PRO A 349 65.13 7.24 -17.94
CA PRO A 349 64.60 5.91 -18.27
C PRO A 349 65.65 4.89 -18.77
N LYS A 350 65.40 3.59 -18.58
CA LYS A 350 66.04 2.49 -19.35
C LYS A 350 65.04 1.36 -19.69
N LYS A 351 64.72 1.25 -20.98
CA LYS A 351 64.34 -0.01 -21.69
C LYS A 351 65.60 -0.88 -21.84
N PRO A 352 65.52 -2.24 -21.93
CA PRO A 352 65.29 -2.93 -23.22
C PRO A 352 64.66 -4.34 -23.05
N PRO A 353 64.74 -5.27 -24.02
CA PRO A 353 64.22 -5.23 -25.38
C PRO A 353 63.18 -6.33 -25.63
N GLY A 354 62.44 -6.23 -26.74
CA GLY A 354 61.63 -7.33 -27.29
C GLY A 354 62.11 -7.72 -28.69
N ARG A 355 62.29 -9.03 -28.92
CA ARG A 355 62.17 -9.82 -30.18
C ARG A 355 62.69 -11.24 -29.86
N ARG A 356 62.19 -12.36 -30.38
CA ARG A 356 61.46 -12.65 -31.62
C ARG A 356 60.84 -14.05 -31.50
N ILE A 357 59.64 -14.27 -32.05
CA ILE A 357 59.14 -15.59 -32.48
C ILE A 357 59.06 -15.54 -34.01
N VAL A 358 59.81 -16.47 -34.62
CA VAL A 358 59.64 -17.26 -35.85
C VAL A 358 59.03 -16.62 -37.12
N SER A 359 59.73 -16.94 -38.23
CA SER A 359 59.44 -16.83 -39.67
C SER A 359 59.99 -15.61 -40.38
#